data_AF-A0A0R3KV18-F1
#
_entry.id   AF-A0A0R3KV18-F1
#
_cell.length_a   1.000
_cell.length_b   1.000
_cell.length_c   1.000
_cell.angle_alpha   90.00
_cell.angle_beta   90.00
_cell.angle_gamma   90.00
#
_symmetry.space_group_name_H-M   'P 1'
#
loop_
_entity.id
_entity.type
_entity.pdbx_description
1 polymer ?
#
loop_
_entity_poly.entity_id
_entity_poly.type
_entity_poly.pdbx_seq_one_letter_code
_entity_poly.pdbx_strand_id
1 'polypeptide(L)'
;MRIVIASILIWGSAVLAHAAELDLPNSKLITTSDPCRVKISAKPVAPLQISRRGAVYVIKHVHNACRLLASAGDEGSRSDSIRADLYDSIIGPIYRAHPNIALASQRQAIAKTFHATPRDIERIPAIRLNDEIARLQKDIAKLGGDRVDRSVDQSAATKALEPFIDAAAELSFASQVALDAYPDLFAKMLEAVPEQPRAAESDAAFRKGAPPQGSVRLSDAALALVQSFMREVRRIPGNEQVAHIGWTREQKSKRPGDREWSNSGAGWYLGAFRKTEVPPDVIDTVRGIEIIFTAEDPAAIAGKTFDATKRGLFVHD
;
A
#
# COMPACT_ATOMS: atom_id res chain seq x y z
N MET A 1 7.46 -16.39 -17.81
CA MET A 1 7.71 -16.56 -16.37
C MET A 1 6.87 -15.52 -15.65
N ARG A 2 5.98 -15.89 -14.71
CA ARG A 2 5.07 -14.91 -14.07
C ARG A 2 5.71 -14.38 -12.77
N ILE A 3 5.75 -13.06 -12.61
CA ILE A 3 6.31 -12.39 -11.42
C ILE A 3 5.32 -12.53 -10.26
N VAL A 4 5.82 -12.84 -9.06
CA VAL A 4 5.02 -12.92 -7.84
C VAL A 4 4.67 -11.50 -7.39
N ILE A 5 3.39 -11.19 -7.31
CA ILE A 5 2.90 -9.92 -6.77
C ILE A 5 3.03 -9.97 -5.24
N ALA A 6 3.74 -9.00 -4.66
CA ALA A 6 3.88 -8.89 -3.21
C ALA A 6 2.61 -8.29 -2.58
N SER A 7 1.91 -9.07 -1.76
CA SER A 7 0.72 -8.64 -1.02
C SER A 7 1.10 -7.69 0.12
N ILE A 8 0.91 -6.38 -0.06
CA ILE A 8 1.20 -5.35 0.95
C ILE A 8 -0.06 -5.07 1.78
N LEU A 9 0.00 -5.32 3.10
CA LEU A 9 -1.05 -5.03 4.08
C LEU A 9 -0.55 -4.03 5.13
N ILE A 10 -1.39 -3.04 5.48
CA ILE A 10 -1.08 -1.97 6.47
C ILE A 10 -2.33 -1.72 7.34
N TRP A 11 -2.15 -1.56 8.66
CA TRP A 11 -3.21 -1.61 9.69
C TRP A 11 -2.93 -0.69 10.91
N GLY A 12 -3.98 -0.25 11.64
CA GLY A 12 -3.91 0.35 13.00
C GLY A 12 -4.19 1.86 13.09
N SER A 13 -4.75 2.36 14.21
CA SER A 13 -5.48 3.67 14.25
C SER A 13 -5.39 4.51 15.56
N ALA A 14 -6.00 5.72 15.53
CA ALA A 14 -6.52 6.56 16.65
C ALA A 14 -5.52 7.57 17.33
N VAL A 15 -5.89 8.71 17.97
CA VAL A 15 -7.17 9.46 18.12
C VAL A 15 -6.96 10.94 18.60
N LEU A 16 -7.84 11.90 18.21
CA LEU A 16 -8.07 13.29 18.75
C LEU A 16 -6.83 14.23 18.94
N ALA A 17 -6.96 15.49 19.40
CA ALA A 17 -7.47 16.71 18.74
C ALA A 17 -6.61 17.93 19.23
N HIS A 18 -6.79 19.24 18.97
CA HIS A 18 -7.79 20.10 18.29
C HIS A 18 -7.06 21.18 17.42
N ALA A 19 -7.48 22.46 17.42
CA ALA A 19 -6.92 23.61 16.67
C ALA A 19 -6.66 24.82 17.62
N ALA A 20 -6.03 25.95 17.25
CA ALA A 20 -5.67 26.50 15.92
C ALA A 20 -4.27 27.19 15.99
N GLU A 21 -3.82 28.21 15.23
CA GLU A 21 -4.39 29.10 14.19
C GLU A 21 -3.30 29.48 13.14
N LEU A 22 -3.24 30.72 12.61
CA LEU A 22 -2.33 31.18 11.55
C LEU A 22 -1.34 32.28 11.97
N ASP A 23 -0.12 32.22 11.40
CA ASP A 23 0.57 33.36 10.77
C ASP A 23 1.67 32.86 9.79
N LEU A 24 2.05 33.60 8.73
CA LEU A 24 2.86 33.07 7.60
C LEU A 24 4.01 33.97 7.08
N PRO A 25 5.31 33.60 7.28
CA PRO A 25 6.45 34.29 6.66
C PRO A 25 7.35 33.46 5.70
N ASN A 26 7.78 34.13 4.61
CA ASN A 26 9.00 33.93 3.81
C ASN A 26 9.21 32.65 2.97
N SER A 27 9.10 32.81 1.64
CA SER A 27 9.16 31.75 0.63
C SER A 27 10.54 31.40 0.04
N LYS A 28 11.59 32.22 0.26
CA LYS A 28 12.84 32.15 -0.53
C LYS A 28 13.92 31.15 -0.08
N LEU A 29 13.92 30.68 1.17
CA LEU A 29 14.94 29.73 1.67
C LEU A 29 14.64 28.25 1.33
N ILE A 30 13.38 27.97 0.96
CA ILE A 30 12.83 26.63 0.70
C ILE A 30 13.39 26.02 -0.60
N THR A 31 13.75 26.87 -1.55
CA THR A 31 13.63 26.54 -2.98
C THR A 31 14.77 25.72 -3.60
N THR A 32 15.86 25.49 -2.87
CA THR A 32 17.13 24.93 -3.40
C THR A 32 17.48 23.53 -2.89
N SER A 33 16.70 22.96 -1.96
CA SER A 33 17.01 21.67 -1.30
C SER A 33 15.86 20.66 -1.31
N ASP A 34 14.83 20.89 -2.13
CA ASP A 34 13.69 19.99 -2.27
C ASP A 34 14.02 18.81 -3.22
N PRO A 35 13.94 17.54 -2.77
CA PRO A 35 14.36 16.39 -3.56
C PRO A 35 13.42 16.07 -4.76
N CYS A 36 12.20 16.60 -4.79
CA CYS A 36 11.28 16.42 -5.91
C CYS A 36 11.49 17.47 -7.01
N ARG A 37 12.16 18.60 -6.71
CA ARG A 37 12.16 19.77 -7.58
C ARG A 37 13.19 19.68 -8.72
N VAL A 38 12.72 19.26 -9.89
CA VAL A 38 13.47 19.29 -11.16
C VAL A 38 13.32 20.67 -11.84
N LYS A 39 14.21 21.04 -12.77
CA LYS A 39 14.16 22.29 -13.55
C LYS A 39 13.05 22.25 -14.63
N ILE A 40 11.79 22.32 -14.22
CA ILE A 40 10.61 22.36 -15.11
C ILE A 40 9.70 23.54 -14.73
N SER A 41 8.99 24.12 -15.71
CA SER A 41 8.00 25.18 -15.47
C SER A 41 6.79 24.61 -14.73
N ALA A 42 6.67 24.97 -13.45
CA ALA A 42 5.61 24.49 -12.58
C ALA A 42 4.21 24.91 -13.05
N LYS A 43 3.27 23.96 -13.14
CA LYS A 43 1.87 24.21 -13.46
C LYS A 43 1.11 24.75 -12.23
N PRO A 44 0.25 25.77 -12.37
CA PRO A 44 -0.50 26.35 -11.26
C PRO A 44 -1.68 25.45 -10.83
N VAL A 45 -1.40 24.45 -9.99
CA VAL A 45 -2.42 23.61 -9.33
C VAL A 45 -2.98 24.31 -8.08
N ALA A 46 -4.30 24.26 -7.90
CA ALA A 46 -4.96 24.86 -6.73
C ALA A 46 -4.41 24.31 -5.39
N PRO A 47 -4.32 25.11 -4.31
CA PRO A 47 -3.81 24.67 -3.01
C PRO A 47 -4.46 23.36 -2.53
N LEU A 48 -3.72 22.57 -1.76
CA LEU A 48 -4.27 21.37 -1.11
C LEU A 48 -4.70 21.77 0.31
N GLN A 49 -6.01 21.83 0.57
CA GLN A 49 -6.51 22.09 1.93
C GLN A 49 -6.37 20.82 2.78
N ILE A 50 -5.46 20.89 3.74
CA ILE A 50 -4.94 19.81 4.58
C ILE A 50 -4.44 20.44 5.89
N SER A 51 -4.43 19.72 7.01
CA SER A 51 -3.87 20.24 8.27
C SER A 51 -2.35 20.35 8.19
N ARG A 52 -1.76 21.22 9.02
CA ARG A 52 -0.30 21.38 9.12
C ARG A 52 0.40 20.04 9.45
N ARG A 53 -0.29 19.13 10.16
CA ARG A 53 0.22 17.78 10.49
C ARG A 53 0.19 16.86 9.28
N GLY A 54 -0.96 16.77 8.59
CA GLY A 54 -1.09 15.98 7.36
C GLY A 54 -0.12 16.42 6.27
N ALA A 55 0.05 17.74 6.10
CA ALA A 55 1.03 18.33 5.20
C ALA A 55 2.47 17.88 5.49
N VAL A 56 2.94 17.96 6.75
CA VAL A 56 4.30 17.49 7.12
C VAL A 56 4.48 15.99 6.81
N TYR A 57 3.46 15.18 7.09
CA TYR A 57 3.49 13.74 6.85
C TYR A 57 3.58 13.41 5.35
N VAL A 58 2.69 13.98 4.53
CA VAL A 58 2.70 13.83 3.06
C VAL A 58 4.02 14.33 2.47
N ILE A 59 4.48 15.53 2.85
CA ILE A 59 5.73 16.12 2.33
C ILE A 59 6.91 15.20 2.58
N LYS A 60 7.08 14.66 3.80
CA LYS A 60 8.19 13.72 4.08
C LYS A 60 8.14 12.51 3.17
N HIS A 61 6.98 11.87 3.07
CA HIS A 61 6.86 10.58 2.39
C HIS A 61 7.02 10.74 0.87
N VAL A 62 6.47 11.81 0.29
CA VAL A 62 6.75 12.20 -1.09
C VAL A 62 8.23 12.58 -1.29
N HIS A 63 8.84 13.33 -0.37
CA HIS A 63 10.29 13.64 -0.42
C HIS A 63 11.17 12.39 -0.37
N ASN A 64 10.80 11.39 0.41
CA ASN A 64 11.50 10.11 0.47
C ASN A 64 11.40 9.36 -0.86
N ALA A 65 10.19 9.23 -1.43
CA ALA A 65 10.00 8.67 -2.77
C ALA A 65 10.85 9.40 -3.83
N CYS A 66 10.89 10.73 -3.80
CA CYS A 66 11.73 11.52 -4.71
C CYS A 66 13.24 11.30 -4.54
N ARG A 67 13.72 11.04 -3.30
CA ARG A 67 15.13 10.65 -3.05
C ARG A 67 15.42 9.27 -3.62
N LEU A 68 14.54 8.29 -3.36
CA LEU A 68 14.67 6.92 -3.85
C LEU A 68 14.70 6.88 -5.39
N LEU A 69 13.80 7.61 -6.05
CA LEU A 69 13.78 7.73 -7.51
C LEU A 69 15.03 8.41 -8.09
N ALA A 70 15.59 9.41 -7.40
CA ALA A 70 16.86 10.03 -7.79
C ALA A 70 18.07 9.09 -7.59
N SER A 71 18.06 8.30 -6.52
CA SER A 71 19.13 7.34 -6.21
C SER A 71 19.03 6.00 -6.97
N ALA A 72 17.92 5.73 -7.67
CA ALA A 72 17.73 4.51 -8.47
C ALA A 72 18.68 4.41 -9.69
N GLY A 73 19.45 5.46 -10.00
CA GLY A 73 20.45 5.45 -11.06
C GLY A 73 19.86 5.32 -12.46
N ASP A 74 18.66 5.86 -12.68
CA ASP A 74 18.08 6.01 -14.01
C ASP A 74 18.36 7.44 -14.48
N GLU A 75 19.45 7.64 -15.23
CA GLU A 75 19.86 8.94 -15.79
C GLU A 75 18.93 9.42 -16.94
N GLY A 76 17.67 8.99 -16.91
CA GLY A 76 16.65 9.26 -17.90
C GLY A 76 15.59 10.23 -17.40
N SER A 77 15.01 10.99 -18.33
CA SER A 77 13.97 11.98 -18.07
C SER A 77 12.70 11.47 -17.37
N ARG A 78 12.52 10.15 -17.24
CA ARG A 78 11.32 9.53 -16.65
C ARG A 78 11.27 9.62 -15.13
N SER A 79 12.36 9.26 -14.43
CA SER A 79 12.44 9.45 -12.97
C SER A 79 12.27 10.92 -12.61
N ASP A 80 12.88 11.82 -13.39
CA ASP A 80 12.76 13.27 -13.21
C ASP A 80 11.37 13.81 -13.55
N SER A 81 10.67 13.27 -14.54
CA SER A 81 9.26 13.61 -14.80
C SER A 81 8.36 13.18 -13.64
N ILE A 82 8.56 11.98 -13.07
CA ILE A 82 7.78 11.52 -11.90
C ILE A 82 8.07 12.41 -10.67
N ARG A 83 9.33 12.78 -10.44
CA ARG A 83 9.72 13.73 -9.37
C ARG A 83 9.09 15.11 -9.57
N ALA A 84 9.08 15.63 -10.79
CA ALA A 84 8.45 16.90 -11.13
C ALA A 84 6.92 16.87 -10.96
N ASP A 85 6.24 15.79 -11.39
CA ASP A 85 4.82 15.59 -11.15
C ASP A 85 4.49 15.51 -9.66
N LEU A 86 5.28 14.77 -8.86
CA LEU A 86 5.15 14.74 -7.39
C LEU A 86 5.32 16.15 -6.79
N TYR A 87 6.20 16.97 -7.35
CA TYR A 87 6.35 18.36 -6.93
C TYR A 87 5.14 19.23 -7.30
N ASP A 88 4.67 19.19 -8.55
CA ASP A 88 3.59 20.06 -9.05
C ASP A 88 2.19 19.67 -8.56
N SER A 89 1.89 18.36 -8.49
CA SER A 89 0.58 17.84 -8.07
C SER A 89 0.40 17.80 -6.54
N ILE A 90 1.48 17.63 -5.77
CA ILE A 90 1.40 17.41 -4.30
C ILE A 90 2.19 18.45 -3.51
N ILE A 91 3.52 18.52 -3.65
CA ILE A 91 4.37 19.36 -2.78
C ILE A 91 4.06 20.85 -2.93
N GLY A 92 4.03 21.36 -4.16
CA GLY A 92 3.75 22.76 -4.49
C GLY A 92 2.39 23.25 -3.97
N PRO A 93 1.28 22.51 -4.19
CA PRO A 93 -0.03 22.80 -3.60
C PRO A 93 -0.03 22.84 -2.07
N ILE A 94 0.75 21.99 -1.40
CA ILE A 94 0.89 22.00 0.06
C ILE A 94 1.74 23.19 0.53
N TYR A 95 2.86 23.50 -0.15
CA TYR A 95 3.68 24.69 0.14
C TYR A 95 2.92 26.00 -0.10
N ARG A 96 1.95 26.03 -1.02
CA ARG A 96 1.04 27.17 -1.23
C ARG A 96 0.02 27.33 -0.09
N ALA A 97 -0.46 26.24 0.49
CA ALA A 97 -1.33 26.27 1.67
C ALA A 97 -0.56 26.52 2.99
N HIS A 98 0.68 26.03 3.08
CA HIS A 98 1.51 26.05 4.29
C HIS A 98 2.96 26.50 4.05
N PRO A 99 3.24 27.76 3.66
CA PRO A 99 4.61 28.25 3.44
C PRO A 99 5.60 27.91 4.56
N ASN A 100 5.18 28.02 5.82
CA ASN A 100 6.04 27.77 6.99
C ASN A 100 6.47 26.31 7.15
N ILE A 101 5.74 25.33 6.60
CA ILE A 101 6.13 23.91 6.70
C ILE A 101 7.39 23.66 5.90
N ALA A 102 7.55 24.32 4.75
CA ALA A 102 8.63 24.04 3.82
C ALA A 102 10.02 24.45 4.37
N LEU A 103 10.06 25.29 5.42
CA LEU A 103 11.25 25.60 6.22
C LEU A 103 11.45 24.62 7.39
N ALA A 104 10.38 23.99 7.88
CA ALA A 104 10.36 23.18 9.10
C ALA A 104 10.47 21.66 8.86
N SER A 105 9.98 21.16 7.71
CA SER A 105 9.89 19.73 7.37
C SER A 105 11.24 19.02 7.39
N GLN A 106 12.34 19.75 7.15
CA GLN A 106 13.70 19.22 7.16
C GLN A 106 14.24 18.84 8.56
N ARG A 107 13.56 19.24 9.65
CA ARG A 107 14.12 19.15 11.02
C ARG A 107 13.26 18.38 12.04
N GLN A 108 12.04 17.97 11.69
CA GLN A 108 11.14 17.34 12.68
C GLN A 108 11.24 15.81 12.67
N ALA A 109 11.45 15.23 13.85
CA ALA A 109 11.23 13.80 14.08
C ALA A 109 9.74 13.47 13.91
N ILE A 110 9.44 12.25 13.46
CA ILE A 110 8.14 11.87 12.92
C ILE A 110 7.45 10.88 13.86
N ALA A 111 6.17 11.11 14.13
CA ALA A 111 5.31 10.09 14.71
C ALA A 111 5.21 8.92 13.73
N LYS A 112 5.61 7.71 14.16
CA LYS A 112 5.59 6.48 13.34
C LYS A 112 4.20 6.09 12.81
N THR A 113 3.16 6.71 13.36
CA THR A 113 1.79 6.66 12.87
C THR A 113 1.22 8.09 12.85
N PHE A 114 0.47 8.42 11.81
CA PHE A 114 -0.34 9.64 11.74
C PHE A 114 -1.73 9.28 11.27
N HIS A 115 -2.72 9.46 12.14
CA HIS A 115 -4.12 9.20 11.82
C HIS A 115 -4.83 10.51 11.50
N ALA A 116 -5.31 10.59 10.26
CA ALA A 116 -6.06 11.73 9.77
C ALA A 116 -7.55 11.60 10.09
N THR A 117 -8.26 12.72 9.98
CA THR A 117 -9.71 12.81 10.11
C THR A 117 -10.26 13.71 9.00
N PRO A 118 -11.59 13.80 8.78
CA PRO A 118 -12.21 14.83 7.95
C PRO A 118 -11.89 16.29 8.35
N ARG A 119 -11.22 16.53 9.49
CA ARG A 119 -10.66 17.84 9.89
C ARG A 119 -9.21 18.05 9.45
N ASP A 120 -8.53 16.97 9.04
CA ASP A 120 -7.14 17.00 8.59
C ASP A 120 -6.99 17.09 7.07
N ILE A 121 -8.04 16.77 6.31
CA ILE A 121 -8.10 16.98 4.87
C ILE A 121 -9.58 17.01 4.45
N GLU A 122 -9.95 17.95 3.58
CA GLU A 122 -11.32 17.98 3.03
C GLU A 122 -11.50 16.90 1.95
N ARG A 123 -12.73 16.44 1.73
CA ARG A 123 -13.04 15.31 0.85
C ARG A 123 -12.57 15.50 -0.61
N ILE A 124 -12.66 16.71 -1.16
CA ILE A 124 -12.21 17.00 -2.53
C ILE A 124 -10.67 16.99 -2.63
N PRO A 125 -9.91 17.71 -1.77
CA PRO A 125 -8.47 17.51 -1.60
C PRO A 125 -8.04 16.06 -1.35
N ALA A 126 -8.78 15.28 -0.55
CA ALA A 126 -8.48 13.88 -0.27
C ALA A 126 -8.60 13.00 -1.52
N ILE A 127 -9.70 13.12 -2.27
CA ILE A 127 -9.88 12.46 -3.57
C ILE A 127 -8.73 12.82 -4.52
N ARG A 128 -8.40 14.11 -4.64
CA ARG A 128 -7.33 14.58 -5.54
C ARG A 128 -5.95 14.06 -5.14
N LEU A 129 -5.61 14.08 -3.85
CA LEU A 129 -4.36 13.54 -3.33
C LEU A 129 -4.25 12.04 -3.62
N ASN A 130 -5.35 11.31 -3.42
CA ASN A 130 -5.40 9.87 -3.60
C ASN A 130 -5.30 9.45 -5.07
N ASP A 131 -6.07 10.08 -5.95
CA ASP A 131 -6.08 9.77 -7.39
C ASP A 131 -4.72 10.14 -8.05
N GLU A 132 -4.06 11.24 -7.65
CA GLU A 132 -2.69 11.57 -8.11
C GLU A 132 -1.62 10.60 -7.56
N ILE A 133 -1.71 10.17 -6.30
CA ILE A 133 -0.80 9.16 -5.74
C ILE A 133 -0.96 7.83 -6.47
N ALA A 134 -2.18 7.36 -6.69
CA ALA A 134 -2.44 6.11 -7.39
C ALA A 134 -1.91 6.13 -8.85
N ARG A 135 -2.04 7.27 -9.53
CA ARG A 135 -1.41 7.51 -10.85
C ARG A 135 0.11 7.38 -10.77
N LEU A 136 0.75 8.10 -9.86
CA LEU A 136 2.21 8.15 -9.76
C LEU A 136 2.81 6.83 -9.28
N GLN A 137 2.12 6.07 -8.43
CA GLN A 137 2.48 4.69 -8.10
C GLN A 137 2.46 3.76 -9.31
N LYS A 138 1.47 3.91 -10.22
CA LYS A 138 1.40 3.15 -11.47
C LYS A 138 2.55 3.51 -12.42
N ASP A 139 2.92 4.78 -12.52
CA ASP A 139 4.05 5.25 -13.33
C ASP A 139 5.40 4.75 -12.78
N ILE A 140 5.56 4.72 -11.44
CA ILE A 140 6.72 4.12 -10.74
C ILE A 140 6.79 2.60 -10.97
N ALA A 141 5.66 1.89 -10.80
CA ALA A 141 5.60 0.44 -11.01
C ALA A 141 5.94 0.05 -12.45
N LYS A 142 5.46 0.82 -13.43
CA LYS A 142 5.84 0.65 -14.84
C LYS A 142 7.33 0.89 -15.07
N LEU A 143 7.91 1.94 -14.48
CA LEU A 143 9.35 2.24 -14.60
C LEU A 143 10.23 1.13 -13.98
N GLY A 144 9.79 0.52 -12.88
CA GLY A 144 10.42 -0.67 -12.30
C GLY A 144 10.33 -1.91 -13.21
N GLY A 145 9.14 -2.20 -13.76
CA GLY A 145 8.94 -3.30 -14.72
C GLY A 145 9.79 -3.15 -15.99
N ASP A 146 9.80 -1.94 -16.56
CA ASP A 146 10.62 -1.56 -17.72
C ASP A 146 12.14 -1.77 -17.48
N ARG A 147 12.61 -1.87 -16.23
CA ARG A 147 13.98 -2.25 -15.86
C ARG A 147 14.18 -3.74 -15.66
N VAL A 148 13.22 -4.43 -15.02
CA VAL A 148 13.24 -5.89 -14.85
C VAL A 148 13.33 -6.58 -16.21
N ASP A 149 12.51 -6.16 -17.18
CA ASP A 149 12.46 -6.75 -18.53
C ASP A 149 13.75 -6.55 -19.35
N ARG A 150 14.67 -5.69 -18.89
CA ARG A 150 15.99 -5.47 -19.53
C ARG A 150 17.13 -6.22 -18.83
N SER A 151 16.88 -6.83 -17.67
CA SER A 151 17.90 -7.52 -16.90
C SER A 151 18.00 -8.99 -17.29
N VAL A 152 19.19 -9.45 -17.67
CA VAL A 152 19.46 -10.87 -17.99
C VAL A 152 19.64 -11.72 -16.72
N ASP A 153 19.94 -11.10 -15.58
CA ASP A 153 20.04 -11.75 -14.27
C ASP A 153 18.84 -11.37 -13.38
N GLN A 154 18.22 -12.39 -12.75
CA GLN A 154 17.12 -12.24 -11.80
C GLN A 154 17.55 -11.58 -10.48
N SER A 155 18.79 -11.77 -10.03
CA SER A 155 19.32 -11.14 -8.81
C SER A 155 19.52 -9.64 -9.01
N ALA A 156 20.17 -9.24 -10.10
CA ALA A 156 20.26 -7.85 -10.56
C ALA A 156 18.88 -7.23 -10.81
N ALA A 157 17.94 -7.95 -11.43
CA ALA A 157 16.57 -7.47 -11.68
C ALA A 157 15.84 -7.12 -10.36
N THR A 158 15.97 -8.01 -9.36
CA THR A 158 15.33 -7.84 -8.05
C THR A 158 15.89 -6.61 -7.32
N LYS A 159 17.22 -6.46 -7.31
CA LYS A 159 17.90 -5.28 -6.71
C LYS A 159 17.60 -3.98 -7.46
N ALA A 160 17.44 -4.04 -8.79
CA ALA A 160 17.08 -2.87 -9.60
C ALA A 160 15.62 -2.44 -9.39
N LEU A 161 14.74 -3.36 -8.98
CA LEU A 161 13.32 -3.08 -8.72
C LEU A 161 13.08 -2.50 -7.30
N GLU A 162 13.91 -2.88 -6.32
CA GLU A 162 13.75 -2.52 -4.91
C GLU A 162 13.55 -1.01 -4.64
N PRO A 163 14.31 -0.07 -5.23
CA PRO A 163 14.07 1.37 -5.05
C PRO A 163 12.70 1.87 -5.53
N PHE A 164 12.12 1.22 -6.53
CA PHE A 164 10.79 1.57 -7.08
C PHE A 164 9.67 1.02 -6.19
N ILE A 165 9.84 -0.19 -5.62
CA ILE A 165 8.94 -0.72 -4.60
C ILE A 165 8.97 0.18 -3.36
N ASP A 166 10.16 0.61 -2.93
CA ASP A 166 10.35 1.52 -1.81
C ASP A 166 9.71 2.89 -2.06
N ALA A 167 9.89 3.48 -3.25
CA ALA A 167 9.26 4.74 -3.61
C ALA A 167 7.72 4.62 -3.66
N ALA A 168 7.19 3.52 -4.20
CA ALA A 168 5.75 3.26 -4.20
C ALA A 168 5.18 3.06 -2.78
N ALA A 169 5.91 2.37 -1.88
CA ALA A 169 5.53 2.19 -0.49
C ALA A 169 5.51 3.52 0.29
N GLU A 170 6.50 4.40 0.08
CA GLU A 170 6.49 5.74 0.65
C GLU A 170 5.29 6.57 0.13
N LEU A 171 4.90 6.45 -1.15
CA LEU A 171 3.66 7.06 -1.63
C LEU A 171 2.39 6.46 -1.00
N SER A 172 2.35 5.15 -0.70
CA SER A 172 1.25 4.54 0.07
C SER A 172 1.16 5.08 1.48
N PHE A 173 2.29 5.42 2.12
CA PHE A 173 2.26 6.12 3.41
C PHE A 173 1.74 7.56 3.25
N ALA A 174 2.05 8.25 2.15
CA ALA A 174 1.51 9.59 1.88
C ALA A 174 -0.02 9.60 1.67
N SER A 175 -0.61 8.59 1.00
CA SER A 175 -2.06 8.54 0.78
C SER A 175 -2.87 8.24 2.04
N GLN A 176 -2.27 7.68 3.10
CA GLN A 176 -2.95 7.43 4.39
C GLN A 176 -3.70 8.65 4.94
N VAL A 177 -3.24 9.88 4.66
CA VAL A 177 -3.96 11.09 5.09
C VAL A 177 -5.35 11.21 4.45
N ALA A 178 -5.50 10.81 3.19
CA ALA A 178 -6.80 10.74 2.52
C ALA A 178 -7.62 9.52 2.97
N LEU A 179 -6.96 8.36 3.16
CA LEU A 179 -7.61 7.09 3.47
C LEU A 179 -8.14 7.00 4.91
N ASP A 180 -7.37 7.46 5.90
CA ASP A 180 -7.81 7.51 7.31
C ASP A 180 -8.95 8.53 7.50
N ALA A 181 -8.91 9.64 6.76
CA ALA A 181 -9.97 10.64 6.78
C ALA A 181 -11.25 10.16 6.09
N TYR A 182 -11.14 9.38 5.00
CA TYR A 182 -12.24 8.87 4.19
C TYR A 182 -12.00 7.42 3.77
N PRO A 183 -12.35 6.43 4.61
CA PRO A 183 -12.12 5.01 4.33
C PRO A 183 -12.81 4.49 3.05
N ASP A 184 -13.83 5.18 2.56
CA ASP A 184 -14.47 4.88 1.27
C ASP A 184 -13.56 5.16 0.06
N LEU A 185 -12.52 5.99 0.21
CA LEU A 185 -11.49 6.17 -0.83
C LEU A 185 -10.57 4.95 -0.92
N PHE A 186 -10.31 4.25 0.19
CA PHE A 186 -9.56 3.00 0.19
C PHE A 186 -10.35 1.90 -0.53
N ALA A 187 -11.65 1.84 -0.28
CA ALA A 187 -12.56 0.98 -1.00
C ALA A 187 -12.51 1.21 -2.52
N LYS A 188 -12.67 2.47 -2.98
CA LYS A 188 -12.56 2.85 -4.39
C LYS A 188 -11.21 2.47 -5.01
N MET A 189 -10.09 2.54 -4.26
CA MET A 189 -8.79 2.07 -4.76
C MET A 189 -8.75 0.57 -4.99
N LEU A 190 -9.32 -0.23 -4.08
CA LEU A 190 -9.38 -1.68 -4.20
C LEU A 190 -10.35 -2.10 -5.32
N GLU A 191 -11.46 -1.39 -5.50
CA GLU A 191 -12.38 -1.53 -6.65
C GLU A 191 -11.66 -1.26 -7.98
N ALA A 192 -10.77 -0.26 -8.03
CA ALA A 192 -10.02 0.16 -9.22
C ALA A 192 -8.81 -0.72 -9.57
N VAL A 193 -8.42 -1.68 -8.72
CA VAL A 193 -7.57 -2.80 -9.16
C VAL A 193 -8.38 -3.61 -10.17
N PRO A 194 -7.91 -3.80 -11.42
CA PRO A 194 -8.66 -4.56 -12.41
C PRO A 194 -8.86 -5.99 -11.92
N GLU A 195 -10.12 -6.45 -11.83
CA GLU A 195 -10.41 -7.88 -11.64
C GLU A 195 -9.70 -8.64 -12.74
N GLN A 196 -8.86 -9.62 -12.37
CA GLN A 196 -8.31 -10.52 -13.38
C GLN A 196 -9.44 -11.45 -13.81
N PRO A 197 -9.91 -11.39 -15.08
CA PRO A 197 -10.98 -12.26 -15.52
C PRO A 197 -10.50 -13.71 -15.41
N ARG A 198 -11.29 -14.56 -14.77
CA ARG A 198 -10.96 -15.97 -14.56
C ARG A 198 -10.59 -16.64 -15.89
N ALA A 199 -9.37 -17.14 -15.93
CA ALA A 199 -8.78 -17.86 -17.06
C ALA A 199 -8.53 -19.32 -16.69
N ALA A 200 -8.39 -20.20 -17.68
CA ALA A 200 -8.12 -21.61 -17.42
C ALA A 200 -6.82 -21.80 -16.60
N GLU A 201 -5.82 -20.95 -16.80
CA GLU A 201 -4.55 -20.98 -16.11
C GLU A 201 -4.60 -20.41 -14.68
N SER A 202 -5.50 -19.45 -14.39
CA SER A 202 -5.71 -18.98 -13.01
C SER A 202 -6.47 -20.01 -12.21
N ASP A 203 -7.55 -20.55 -12.78
CA ASP A 203 -8.40 -21.53 -12.13
C ASP A 203 -7.64 -22.85 -11.89
N ALA A 204 -6.76 -23.26 -12.81
CA ALA A 204 -5.85 -24.39 -12.61
C ALA A 204 -4.77 -24.13 -11.54
N ALA A 205 -4.26 -22.89 -11.43
CA ALA A 205 -3.30 -22.54 -10.39
C ALA A 205 -3.94 -22.55 -8.98
N PHE A 206 -5.15 -22.01 -8.85
CA PHE A 206 -5.93 -22.11 -7.60
C PHE A 206 -6.19 -23.56 -7.21
N ARG A 207 -6.72 -24.40 -8.12
CA ARG A 207 -6.97 -25.83 -7.86
C ARG A 207 -5.72 -26.61 -7.49
N LYS A 208 -4.55 -26.25 -8.04
CA LYS A 208 -3.27 -26.90 -7.70
C LYS A 208 -2.77 -26.53 -6.30
N GLY A 209 -3.04 -25.31 -5.83
CA GLY A 209 -2.63 -24.83 -4.50
C GLY A 209 -3.66 -25.11 -3.39
N ALA A 210 -4.90 -25.41 -3.75
CA ALA A 210 -6.00 -25.64 -2.81
C ALA A 210 -6.03 -27.09 -2.28
N PRO A 211 -6.25 -27.31 -0.97
CA PRO A 211 -6.58 -28.62 -0.42
C PRO A 211 -8.04 -28.99 -0.73
N PRO A 212 -8.45 -30.27 -0.57
CA PRO A 212 -9.84 -30.67 -0.72
C PRO A 212 -10.78 -29.88 0.21
N GLN A 213 -11.93 -29.44 -0.30
CA GLN A 213 -12.96 -28.77 0.51
C GLN A 213 -13.35 -29.60 1.74
N GLY A 214 -13.55 -28.95 2.88
CA GLY A 214 -13.87 -29.57 4.17
C GLY A 214 -12.70 -30.28 4.85
N SER A 215 -11.51 -30.36 4.23
CA SER A 215 -10.34 -31.03 4.82
C SER A 215 -9.58 -30.15 5.82
N VAL A 216 -9.76 -28.83 5.77
CA VAL A 216 -9.05 -27.87 6.65
C VAL A 216 -9.98 -27.31 7.71
N ARG A 217 -9.49 -27.18 8.94
CA ARG A 217 -10.25 -26.66 10.09
C ARG A 217 -9.69 -25.32 10.57
N LEU A 218 -10.53 -24.52 11.23
CA LEU A 218 -10.11 -23.33 11.99
C LEU A 218 -10.39 -23.56 13.48
N SER A 219 -9.42 -23.24 14.34
CA SER A 219 -9.66 -23.08 15.78
C SER A 219 -10.61 -21.91 16.05
N ASP A 220 -11.13 -21.79 17.28
CA ASP A 220 -11.91 -20.60 17.67
C ASP A 220 -11.11 -19.29 17.57
N ALA A 221 -9.80 -19.32 17.83
CA ALA A 221 -8.94 -18.14 17.73
C ALA A 221 -8.64 -17.75 16.27
N ALA A 222 -8.38 -18.72 15.39
CA ALA A 222 -8.24 -18.48 13.95
C ALA A 222 -9.57 -18.01 13.34
N LEU A 223 -10.69 -18.61 13.73
CA LEU A 223 -12.01 -18.18 13.29
C LEU A 223 -12.30 -16.73 13.74
N ALA A 224 -12.03 -16.38 15.00
CA ALA A 224 -12.22 -15.03 15.50
C ALA A 224 -11.33 -13.99 14.77
N LEU A 225 -10.09 -14.36 14.43
CA LEU A 225 -9.19 -13.52 13.62
C LEU A 225 -9.76 -13.29 12.21
N VAL A 226 -10.16 -14.37 11.51
CA VAL A 226 -10.77 -14.30 10.17
C VAL A 226 -12.07 -13.49 10.21
N GLN A 227 -12.93 -13.68 11.21
CA GLN A 227 -14.14 -12.88 11.39
C GLN A 227 -13.84 -11.40 11.63
N SER A 228 -12.81 -11.07 12.42
CA SER A 228 -12.47 -9.66 12.62
C SER A 228 -11.95 -9.01 11.36
N PHE A 229 -11.02 -9.67 10.66
CA PHE A 229 -10.52 -9.23 9.36
C PHE A 229 -11.64 -9.06 8.33
N MET A 230 -12.51 -10.07 8.15
CA MET A 230 -13.60 -9.98 7.17
C MET A 230 -14.69 -8.95 7.53
N ARG A 231 -14.87 -8.59 8.81
CA ARG A 231 -15.72 -7.44 9.20
C ARG A 231 -15.12 -6.10 8.79
N GLU A 232 -13.80 -6.00 8.69
CA GLU A 232 -13.13 -4.79 8.22
C GLU A 232 -13.08 -4.74 6.69
N VAL A 233 -12.80 -5.87 6.04
CA VAL A 233 -12.92 -6.03 4.57
C VAL A 233 -14.34 -5.67 4.11
N ARG A 234 -15.40 -6.14 4.78
CA ARG A 234 -16.80 -5.82 4.43
C ARG A 234 -17.23 -4.37 4.69
N ARG A 235 -16.34 -3.47 5.14
CA ARG A 235 -16.59 -2.01 5.14
C ARG A 235 -16.29 -1.36 3.80
N ILE A 236 -15.56 -2.07 2.92
CA ILE A 236 -15.37 -1.71 1.51
C ILE A 236 -16.67 -2.08 0.77
N PRO A 237 -17.36 -1.13 0.10
CA PRO A 237 -18.53 -1.45 -0.71
C PRO A 237 -18.23 -2.32 -1.95
N GLY A 238 -19.28 -2.57 -2.73
CA GLY A 238 -19.17 -3.06 -4.12
C GLY A 238 -18.99 -4.56 -4.31
N ASN A 239 -18.30 -5.28 -3.41
CA ASN A 239 -17.81 -6.63 -3.72
C ASN A 239 -18.14 -7.71 -2.67
N GLU A 240 -18.67 -8.86 -3.11
CA GLU A 240 -18.59 -10.11 -2.35
C GLU A 240 -17.13 -10.57 -2.28
N GLN A 241 -16.59 -10.66 -1.08
CA GLN A 241 -15.22 -11.11 -0.84
C GLN A 241 -15.16 -12.35 0.05
N VAL A 242 -14.31 -13.30 -0.35
CA VAL A 242 -14.00 -14.53 0.38
C VAL A 242 -12.70 -14.34 1.16
N ALA A 243 -12.61 -14.97 2.34
CA ALA A 243 -11.37 -14.96 3.11
C ALA A 243 -10.29 -15.81 2.42
N HIS A 244 -9.02 -15.52 2.68
CA HIS A 244 -7.90 -16.30 2.17
C HIS A 244 -6.84 -16.53 3.26
N ILE A 245 -6.47 -17.79 3.48
CA ILE A 245 -5.25 -18.15 4.22
C ILE A 245 -4.25 -18.77 3.25
N GLY A 246 -3.14 -18.06 3.03
CA GLY A 246 -2.12 -18.42 2.05
C GLY A 246 -0.74 -18.62 2.68
N TRP A 247 0.05 -19.54 2.14
CA TRP A 247 1.50 -19.61 2.41
C TRP A 247 2.28 -18.67 1.49
N THR A 248 3.39 -18.12 1.98
CA THR A 248 4.45 -17.53 1.13
C THR A 248 5.82 -17.81 1.72
N ARG A 249 6.84 -17.89 0.85
CA ARG A 249 8.26 -18.06 1.23
C ARG A 249 8.88 -16.79 1.81
N GLU A 250 8.37 -15.63 1.44
CA GLU A 250 8.86 -14.34 1.90
C GLU A 250 7.69 -13.42 2.25
N GLN A 251 7.48 -13.19 3.55
CA GLN A 251 6.71 -12.08 4.08
C GLN A 251 7.66 -10.92 4.39
N LYS A 252 7.43 -9.76 3.78
CA LYS A 252 8.16 -8.52 4.07
C LYS A 252 7.16 -7.43 4.45
N SER A 253 7.44 -6.69 5.51
CA SER A 253 6.62 -5.55 5.94
C SER A 253 7.49 -4.31 6.16
N LYS A 254 6.92 -3.12 5.92
CA LYS A 254 7.57 -1.83 6.15
C LYS A 254 6.53 -0.87 6.74
N ARG A 255 6.85 -0.18 7.84
CA ARG A 255 5.95 0.79 8.47
C ARG A 255 6.42 2.22 8.14
N PRO A 256 5.56 3.25 8.31
CA PRO A 256 5.93 4.63 8.00
C PRO A 256 7.21 5.10 8.72
N GLY A 257 8.29 5.27 7.96
CA GLY A 257 9.59 5.70 8.47
C GLY A 257 10.51 4.60 9.00
N ASP A 258 10.20 3.32 8.80
CA ASP A 258 11.22 2.27 8.88
C ASP A 258 12.17 2.39 7.68
N ARG A 259 13.49 2.21 7.90
CA ARG A 259 14.51 2.40 6.85
C ARG A 259 14.51 1.25 5.83
N GLU A 260 14.31 0.03 6.30
CA GLU A 260 14.48 -1.22 5.58
C GLU A 260 13.21 -2.07 5.72
N TRP A 261 13.03 -3.08 4.86
CA TRP A 261 11.94 -4.04 4.99
C TRP A 261 12.22 -5.03 6.13
N SER A 262 11.28 -5.15 7.07
CA SER A 262 11.27 -6.21 8.06
C SER A 262 10.87 -7.52 7.38
N ASN A 263 11.86 -8.37 7.10
CA ASN A 263 11.64 -9.73 6.62
C ASN A 263 11.16 -10.62 7.78
N SER A 264 9.95 -11.15 7.65
CA SER A 264 9.34 -12.09 8.61
C SER A 264 9.52 -13.55 8.20
N GLY A 265 10.22 -13.83 7.09
CA GLY A 265 10.50 -15.17 6.59
C GLY A 265 9.32 -15.81 5.87
N ALA A 266 9.34 -17.14 5.80
CA ALA A 266 8.23 -17.92 5.27
C ALA A 266 7.12 -18.06 6.31
N GLY A 267 5.86 -17.95 5.90
CA GLY A 267 4.74 -17.96 6.84
C GLY A 267 3.36 -17.89 6.20
N TRP A 268 2.35 -18.17 7.02
CA TRP A 268 0.94 -18.00 6.68
C TRP A 268 0.52 -16.54 6.77
N TYR A 269 -0.27 -16.06 5.80
CA TYR A 269 -0.90 -14.75 5.83
C TYR A 269 -2.42 -14.86 5.68
N LEU A 270 -3.11 -13.80 6.10
CA LEU A 270 -4.55 -13.62 5.95
C LEU A 270 -4.81 -12.52 4.92
N GLY A 271 -5.61 -12.82 3.91
CA GLY A 271 -6.02 -11.91 2.84
C GLY A 271 -7.49 -12.10 2.45
N ALA A 272 -7.89 -11.46 1.36
CA ALA A 272 -9.20 -11.66 0.74
C ALA A 272 -9.07 -11.57 -0.79
N PHE A 273 -10.01 -12.21 -1.49
CA PHE A 273 -10.22 -12.08 -2.93
C PHE A 273 -11.69 -11.70 -3.19
N ARG A 274 -11.97 -11.09 -4.34
CA ARG A 274 -13.36 -11.01 -4.83
C ARG A 274 -13.81 -12.41 -5.23
N LYS A 275 -15.07 -12.74 -4.96
CA LYS A 275 -15.66 -14.04 -5.31
C LYS A 275 -15.67 -14.33 -6.81
N THR A 276 -15.59 -13.29 -7.64
CA THR A 276 -15.45 -13.37 -9.11
C THR A 276 -14.08 -13.85 -9.58
N GLU A 277 -13.02 -13.66 -8.77
CA GLU A 277 -11.62 -13.99 -9.12
C GLU A 277 -11.26 -15.47 -8.82
N VAL A 278 -12.14 -16.18 -8.11
CA VAL A 278 -11.86 -17.49 -7.50
C VAL A 278 -12.78 -18.58 -8.09
N PRO A 279 -12.28 -19.80 -8.39
CA PRO A 279 -13.13 -20.92 -8.77
C PRO A 279 -14.10 -21.31 -7.63
N PRO A 280 -15.42 -21.45 -7.87
CA PRO A 280 -16.38 -21.85 -6.84
C PRO A 280 -16.06 -23.18 -6.15
N ASP A 281 -15.39 -24.09 -6.87
CA ASP A 281 -14.98 -25.42 -6.40
C ASP A 281 -13.73 -25.44 -5.50
N VAL A 282 -13.06 -24.29 -5.28
CA VAL A 282 -12.01 -24.18 -4.23
C VAL A 282 -12.44 -23.38 -3.00
N ILE A 283 -13.64 -22.76 -3.02
CA ILE A 283 -14.18 -22.01 -1.88
C ILE A 283 -14.73 -23.01 -0.86
N ASP A 284 -14.16 -23.02 0.35
CA ASP A 284 -14.63 -23.79 1.49
C ASP A 284 -15.56 -22.95 2.38
N THR A 285 -16.37 -23.59 3.24
CA THR A 285 -17.29 -22.92 4.16
C THR A 285 -17.06 -23.37 5.60
N VAL A 286 -16.08 -22.76 6.27
CA VAL A 286 -15.77 -23.09 7.67
C VAL A 286 -16.66 -22.27 8.61
N ARG A 287 -17.62 -22.93 9.29
CA ARG A 287 -18.50 -22.34 10.31
C ARG A 287 -19.22 -21.05 9.83
N GLY A 288 -19.67 -21.03 8.57
CA GLY A 288 -20.40 -19.92 7.96
C GLY A 288 -19.51 -18.81 7.35
N ILE A 289 -18.21 -19.05 7.18
CA ILE A 289 -17.29 -18.15 6.46
C ILE A 289 -16.85 -18.82 5.17
N GLU A 290 -17.10 -18.17 4.03
CA GLU A 290 -16.48 -18.53 2.75
C GLU A 290 -14.99 -18.18 2.79
N ILE A 291 -14.14 -19.21 2.63
CA ILE A 291 -12.69 -19.12 2.77
C ILE A 291 -11.99 -20.01 1.75
N ILE A 292 -10.88 -19.53 1.18
CA ILE A 292 -9.92 -20.37 0.45
C ILE A 292 -8.63 -20.58 1.26
N PHE A 293 -8.06 -21.77 1.12
CA PHE A 293 -6.74 -22.11 1.65
C PHE A 293 -5.81 -22.37 0.46
N THR A 294 -4.58 -21.82 0.47
CA THR A 294 -3.60 -22.12 -0.59
C THR A 294 -2.19 -22.35 -0.05
N ALA A 295 -1.58 -23.47 -0.45
CA ALA A 295 -0.20 -23.82 -0.13
C ALA A 295 0.60 -24.16 -1.40
N GLU A 296 1.92 -24.23 -1.30
CA GLU A 296 2.76 -24.79 -2.37
C GLU A 296 2.60 -26.31 -2.49
N ASP A 297 2.34 -26.96 -1.36
CA ASP A 297 1.86 -28.34 -1.25
C ASP A 297 0.54 -28.34 -0.45
N PRO A 298 -0.63 -28.53 -1.08
CA PRO A 298 -1.90 -28.62 -0.37
C PRO A 298 -2.03 -29.87 0.51
N ALA A 299 -1.27 -30.94 0.25
CA ALA A 299 -1.31 -32.15 1.07
C ALA A 299 -0.74 -31.90 2.49
N ALA A 300 0.17 -30.95 2.63
CA ALA A 300 0.73 -30.55 3.92
C ALA A 300 -0.31 -29.92 4.88
N ILE A 301 -1.43 -29.39 4.36
CA ILE A 301 -2.52 -28.80 5.15
C ILE A 301 -3.83 -29.60 5.12
N ALA A 302 -3.95 -30.59 4.24
CA ALA A 302 -5.13 -31.46 4.21
C ALA A 302 -5.27 -32.24 5.53
N GLY A 303 -6.46 -32.17 6.14
CA GLY A 303 -6.78 -32.79 7.44
C GLY A 303 -6.35 -31.97 8.66
N LYS A 304 -5.68 -30.82 8.48
CA LYS A 304 -5.07 -30.01 9.55
C LYS A 304 -6.00 -28.94 10.12
N THR A 305 -5.60 -28.41 11.27
CA THR A 305 -6.25 -27.30 11.97
C THR A 305 -5.35 -26.06 11.94
N PHE A 306 -5.89 -24.93 11.47
CA PHE A 306 -5.25 -23.62 11.63
C PHE A 306 -5.61 -22.99 12.97
N ASP A 307 -4.61 -22.42 13.63
CA ASP A 307 -4.75 -21.64 14.86
C ASP A 307 -4.03 -20.28 14.76
N ALA A 308 -4.34 -19.35 15.66
CA ALA A 308 -3.87 -17.98 15.63
C ALA A 308 -3.35 -17.50 16.99
N THR A 309 -2.13 -16.94 16.98
CA THR A 309 -1.57 -16.24 18.15
C THR A 309 -1.32 -14.76 17.84
N LYS A 310 -0.88 -14.00 18.85
CA LYS A 310 -0.33 -12.64 18.67
C LYS A 310 0.88 -12.57 17.72
N ARG A 311 1.46 -13.70 17.29
CA ARG A 311 2.57 -13.78 16.32
C ARG A 311 2.11 -14.09 14.89
N GLY A 312 0.83 -14.43 14.66
CA GLY A 312 0.29 -14.79 13.36
C GLY A 312 -0.45 -16.13 13.34
N LEU A 313 -0.78 -16.57 12.12
CA LEU A 313 -1.41 -17.87 11.82
C LEU A 313 -0.36 -18.99 11.79
N PHE A 314 -0.75 -20.17 12.26
CA PHE A 314 0.03 -21.40 12.18
C PHE A 314 -0.90 -22.61 11.99
N VAL A 315 -0.32 -23.76 11.67
CA VAL A 315 -1.04 -25.01 11.38
C VAL A 315 -0.55 -26.12 12.31
N HIS A 316 -1.47 -26.95 12.78
CA HIS A 316 -1.23 -28.13 13.61
C HIS A 316 -2.22 -29.25 13.24
N ASP A 317 -2.12 -30.40 13.89
CA ASP A 317 -3.06 -31.53 13.74
C ASP A 317 -4.40 -31.20 14.44
#